data_AF-A0A2V3W3D9-F1
#
_entry.id   AF-A0A2V3W3D9-F1
#
_cell.length_a   1.000
_cell.length_b   1.000
_cell.length_c   1.000
_cell.angle_alpha   90.00
_cell.angle_beta   90.00
_cell.angle_gamma   90.00
#
_symmetry.space_group_name_H-M   'P 1'
#
loop_
_entity.id
_entity.type
_entity.pdbx_description
1 polymer ?
#
loop_
_entity_poly.entity_id
_entity_poly.type
_entity_poly.pdbx_seq_one_letter_code
_entity_poly.pdbx_strand_id
1 'polypeptide(L)'
;MYVGHFAIGMALKARYPDVPTPPILLGVVFLDILAGIFIVLGWNQVTPNLQALPYLYFDLTFIDWDHSLLAAIFWSIIWAVCFIKHKRVAIIAGIASFSHFLADWPMHNNDLALFPHSDYHLGMGLWNQFGIGSWVLEGIFSTVLLIYAFSLFRKRGIDLT
;
A
#
# COMPACT_ATOMS: atom_id res chain seq x y z
N MET A 1 -1.33 -3.42 -4.86
CA MET A 1 -0.01 -3.49 -5.54
C MET A 1 0.90 -4.33 -4.62
N TYR A 2 2.16 -4.68 -4.92
CA TYR A 2 2.99 -5.39 -3.91
C TYR A 2 4.36 -4.74 -3.71
N VAL A 3 5.26 -4.92 -4.69
CA VAL A 3 6.61 -4.34 -4.68
C VAL A 3 6.54 -2.80 -4.72
N GLY A 4 5.54 -2.25 -5.39
CA GLY A 4 5.36 -0.80 -5.49
C GLY A 4 5.14 -0.11 -4.15
N HIS A 5 4.49 -0.76 -3.17
CA HIS A 5 4.30 -0.17 -1.83
C HIS A 5 5.65 -0.01 -1.12
N PHE A 6 6.52 -1.01 -1.21
CA PHE A 6 7.88 -0.92 -0.68
C PHE A 6 8.70 0.14 -1.42
N ALA A 7 8.52 0.31 -2.74
CA ALA A 7 9.18 1.39 -3.49
C ALA A 7 8.73 2.79 -3.01
N ILE A 8 7.45 2.98 -2.68
CA ILE A 8 6.94 4.19 -2.01
C ILE A 8 7.60 4.37 -0.65
N GLY A 9 7.67 3.31 0.15
CA GLY A 9 8.34 3.32 1.46
C GLY A 9 9.82 3.74 1.36
N MET A 10 10.55 3.23 0.36
CA MET A 10 11.93 3.61 0.10
C MET A 10 12.07 5.07 -0.35
N ALA A 11 11.18 5.56 -1.22
CA ALA A 11 11.14 6.96 -1.62
C ALA A 11 10.85 7.89 -0.43
N LEU A 12 9.93 7.51 0.46
CA LEU A 12 9.64 8.22 1.70
C LEU A 12 10.85 8.21 2.65
N LYS A 13 11.49 7.06 2.86
CA LYS A 13 12.69 6.98 3.71
C LYS A 13 13.84 7.81 3.16
N ALA A 14 14.03 7.81 1.84
CA ALA A 14 15.01 8.66 1.19
C ALA A 14 14.65 10.15 1.33
N ARG A 15 13.36 10.52 1.32
CA ARG A 15 12.94 11.91 1.53
C ARG A 15 13.09 12.36 2.98
N TYR A 16 12.78 11.49 3.93
CA TYR A 16 12.76 11.74 5.38
C TYR A 16 13.77 10.82 6.12
N PRO A 17 15.09 11.03 5.91
CA PRO A 17 16.12 10.14 6.44
C PRO A 17 16.17 10.12 7.98
N ASP A 18 15.71 11.19 8.63
CA ASP A 18 15.65 11.36 10.07
C ASP A 18 14.51 10.57 10.74
N VAL A 19 13.50 10.15 9.97
CA VAL A 19 12.41 9.32 10.49
C VAL A 19 12.89 7.86 10.54
N PRO A 20 12.67 7.13 11.66
CA PRO A 20 13.03 5.71 11.72
C PRO A 20 12.40 4.91 10.59
N THR A 21 13.09 3.88 10.12
CA THR A 21 12.63 3.04 9.00
C THR A 21 11.32 2.28 9.30
N PRO A 22 11.11 1.67 10.49
CA PRO A 22 9.93 0.84 10.74
C PRO A 22 8.58 1.57 10.58
N PRO A 23 8.37 2.80 11.11
CA PRO A 23 7.13 3.55 10.88
C PRO A 23 6.76 3.76 9.40
N ILE A 24 7.76 3.79 8.52
CA ILE A 24 7.58 3.97 7.08
C ILE A 24 7.34 2.62 6.40
N LEU A 25 8.28 1.67 6.52
CA LEU A 25 8.21 0.41 5.79
C LEU A 25 7.09 -0.51 6.28
N LEU A 26 6.80 -0.54 7.58
CA LEU A 26 5.63 -1.26 8.09
C LEU A 26 4.34 -0.48 7.81
N GLY A 27 4.43 0.86 7.73
CA GLY A 27 3.29 1.71 7.38
C GLY A 27 2.74 1.38 5.99
N VAL A 28 3.60 1.38 4.96
CA VAL A 28 3.19 1.13 3.57
C VAL A 28 2.57 -0.26 3.33
N VAL A 29 2.72 -1.21 4.24
CA VAL A 29 2.09 -2.55 4.19
C VAL A 29 1.18 -2.83 5.39
N PHE A 30 0.84 -1.80 6.16
CA PHE A 30 0.06 -1.99 7.39
C PHE A 30 -1.34 -2.51 7.08
N LEU A 31 -1.97 -2.02 6.00
CA LEU A 31 -3.28 -2.50 5.56
C LEU A 31 -3.23 -3.97 5.10
N ASP A 32 -2.20 -4.39 4.37
CA ASP A 32 -1.99 -5.81 4.01
C ASP A 32 -1.87 -6.73 5.23
N ILE A 33 -1.16 -6.28 6.27
CA ILE A 33 -1.04 -7.05 7.52
C ILE A 33 -2.42 -7.21 8.17
N LEU A 34 -3.22 -6.15 8.20
CA LEU A 34 -4.60 -6.22 8.70
C LEU A 34 -5.46 -7.13 7.82
N ALA A 35 -5.36 -7.02 6.50
CA ALA A 35 -6.06 -7.88 5.55
C ALA A 35 -5.80 -9.36 5.82
N GLY A 36 -4.52 -9.74 5.98
CA GLY A 36 -4.14 -11.12 6.30
C GLY A 36 -4.74 -11.59 7.63
N ILE A 37 -4.72 -10.75 8.66
CA ILE A 37 -5.33 -11.06 9.96
C ILE A 37 -6.86 -11.21 9.82
N PHE A 38 -7.52 -10.30 9.11
CA PHE A 38 -8.97 -10.29 8.95
C PHE A 38 -9.48 -11.44 8.09
N ILE A 39 -8.71 -11.90 7.11
CA ILE A 39 -9.00 -13.13 6.36
C ILE A 39 -8.95 -14.33 7.30
N VAL A 40 -7.91 -14.45 8.13
CA VAL A 40 -7.77 -15.57 9.09
C VAL A 40 -8.90 -15.57 10.13
N LEU A 41 -9.34 -14.38 10.57
CA LEU A 41 -10.46 -14.23 11.49
C LEU A 41 -11.84 -14.40 10.83
N GLY A 42 -11.90 -14.51 9.49
CA GLY A 42 -13.13 -14.62 8.72
C GLY A 42 -13.93 -13.32 8.59
N TRP A 43 -13.33 -12.18 8.91
CA TRP A 43 -13.95 -10.86 8.72
C TRP A 43 -13.88 -10.42 7.26
N ASN A 44 -12.79 -10.77 6.58
CA ASN A 44 -12.63 -10.61 5.15
C ASN A 44 -12.85 -11.93 4.43
N GLN A 45 -13.33 -11.84 3.20
CA GLN A 45 -13.67 -13.01 2.38
C GLN A 45 -12.93 -12.93 1.05
N VAL A 46 -12.29 -14.05 0.70
CA VAL A 46 -11.65 -14.25 -0.60
C VAL A 46 -12.20 -15.52 -1.23
N THR A 47 -12.32 -15.54 -2.56
CA THR A 47 -12.79 -16.71 -3.30
C THR A 47 -11.72 -17.19 -4.27
N PRO A 48 -11.40 -18.49 -4.35
CA PRO A 48 -10.39 -18.99 -5.28
C PRO A 48 -10.70 -18.63 -6.73
N ASN A 49 -9.70 -18.11 -7.45
CA ASN A 49 -9.78 -17.74 -8.86
C ASN A 49 -8.41 -17.93 -9.51
N LEU A 50 -8.21 -19.06 -10.19
CA LEU A 50 -6.91 -19.37 -10.82
C LEU A 50 -6.61 -18.50 -12.05
N GLN A 51 -7.62 -17.79 -12.55
CA GLN A 51 -7.50 -16.87 -13.68
C GLN A 51 -7.20 -15.45 -13.22
N ALA A 52 -7.32 -15.16 -11.91
CA ALA A 52 -6.91 -13.88 -11.37
C ALA A 52 -5.38 -13.73 -11.54
N LEU A 53 -5.01 -12.65 -12.22
CA LEU A 53 -3.64 -12.25 -12.51
C LEU A 53 -3.51 -10.75 -12.19
N PRO A 54 -2.31 -10.25 -11.90
CA PRO A 54 -1.02 -10.96 -11.91
C PRO A 54 -0.53 -11.45 -10.54
N TYR A 55 -1.21 -11.12 -9.44
CA TYR A 55 -0.69 -11.35 -8.08
C TYR A 55 -1.45 -12.40 -7.28
N LEU A 56 -2.77 -12.41 -7.39
CA LEU A 56 -3.64 -13.17 -6.51
C LEU A 56 -4.31 -14.25 -7.35
N TYR A 57 -4.25 -15.50 -6.91
CA TYR A 57 -5.05 -16.60 -7.48
C TYR A 57 -6.41 -16.70 -6.78
N PHE A 58 -6.96 -15.55 -6.40
CA PHE A 58 -8.23 -15.40 -5.70
C PHE A 58 -8.80 -13.99 -5.91
N ASP A 59 -10.12 -13.90 -5.85
CA ASP A 59 -10.87 -12.65 -5.87
C ASP A 59 -11.02 -12.10 -4.45
N LEU A 60 -10.85 -10.79 -4.31
CA LEU A 60 -11.06 -10.04 -3.08
C LEU A 60 -12.56 -9.72 -2.93
N THR A 61 -13.34 -10.74 -2.56
CA THR A 61 -14.82 -10.63 -2.54
C THR A 61 -15.36 -9.73 -1.43
N PHE A 62 -14.63 -9.58 -0.31
CA PHE A 62 -14.95 -8.62 0.74
C PHE A 62 -13.68 -8.30 1.55
N ILE A 63 -13.19 -7.06 1.44
CA ILE A 63 -11.97 -6.56 2.11
C ILE A 63 -12.19 -5.19 2.79
N ASP A 64 -13.44 -4.89 3.03
CA ASP A 64 -13.91 -3.56 3.40
C ASP A 64 -13.38 -3.07 4.75
N TRP A 65 -13.08 -4.00 5.67
CA TRP A 65 -12.65 -3.67 7.03
C TRP A 65 -11.26 -3.04 7.10
N ASP A 66 -10.48 -3.12 6.04
CA ASP A 66 -9.09 -2.68 5.93
C ASP A 66 -8.85 -1.86 4.65
N HIS A 67 -9.50 -2.21 3.54
CA HIS A 67 -9.30 -1.60 2.23
C HIS A 67 -10.46 -0.74 1.72
N SER A 68 -11.53 -0.55 2.49
CA SER A 68 -12.45 0.56 2.15
C SER A 68 -11.76 1.92 2.39
N LEU A 69 -12.14 2.98 1.66
CA LEU A 69 -11.51 4.30 1.83
C LEU A 69 -11.58 4.79 3.28
N LEU A 70 -12.74 4.64 3.93
CA LEU A 70 -12.90 5.00 5.34
C LEU A 70 -12.04 4.12 6.26
N ALA A 71 -11.96 2.81 6.02
CA ALA A 71 -11.10 1.92 6.80
C ALA A 71 -9.62 2.26 6.63
N ALA A 72 -9.17 2.49 5.40
CA ALA A 72 -7.80 2.87 5.10
C ALA A 72 -7.41 4.18 5.80
N ILE A 73 -8.28 5.20 5.80
CA ILE A 73 -8.08 6.45 6.55
C ILE A 73 -8.01 6.15 8.05
N PHE A 74 -8.97 5.39 8.59
CA PHE A 74 -9.03 5.04 10.00
C PHE A 74 -7.76 4.33 10.47
N TRP A 75 -7.35 3.25 9.79
CA TRP A 75 -6.16 2.49 10.13
C TRP A 75 -4.86 3.28 9.93
N SER A 76 -4.80 4.17 8.95
CA SER A 76 -3.67 5.08 8.77
C SER A 76 -3.52 6.06 9.94
N ILE A 77 -4.65 6.54 10.48
CA ILE A 77 -4.66 7.38 11.69
C ILE A 77 -4.22 6.55 12.90
N ILE A 78 -4.73 5.32 13.07
CA ILE A 78 -4.31 4.43 14.16
C ILE A 78 -2.81 4.18 14.11
N TRP A 79 -2.26 3.89 12.93
CA TRP A 79 -0.82 3.70 12.73
C TRP A 79 -0.03 4.97 13.09
N ALA A 80 -0.49 6.15 12.68
CA ALA A 80 0.13 7.42 13.04
C ALA A 80 0.15 7.65 14.57
N VAL A 81 -0.97 7.34 15.25
CA VAL A 81 -1.14 7.53 16.69
C VAL A 81 -0.14 6.69 17.49
N CYS A 82 0.27 5.51 17.01
CA CYS A 82 1.32 4.70 17.64
C CYS A 82 2.65 5.48 17.84
N PHE A 83 2.89 6.53 17.05
CA PHE A 83 4.10 7.35 17.11
C PHE A 83 3.86 8.79 17.59
N ILE A 84 2.70 9.08 18.21
CA ILE A 84 2.28 10.45 18.56
C ILE A 84 3.26 11.23 19.44
N LYS A 85 4.09 10.50 20.23
CA LYS A 85 5.18 11.10 21.03
C LYS A 85 6.19 11.86 20.18
N HIS A 86 6.34 11.51 18.91
CA HIS A 86 7.21 12.16 17.93
C HIS A 86 6.37 12.63 16.74
N LYS A 87 5.80 13.85 16.82
CA LYS A 87 4.85 14.40 15.84
C LYS A 87 5.27 14.20 14.38
N ARG A 88 6.55 14.44 14.05
CA ARG A 88 7.08 14.25 12.70
C ARG A 88 7.05 12.78 12.26
N VAL A 89 7.41 11.85 13.13
CA VAL A 89 7.34 10.40 12.87
C VAL A 89 5.90 9.97 12.67
N ALA A 90 4.97 10.43 13.53
CA ALA A 90 3.54 10.13 13.42
C ALA A 90 2.95 10.56 12.07
N ILE A 91 3.22 11.79 11.64
CA ILE A 91 2.73 12.31 10.36
C ILE A 91 3.27 11.49 9.20
N ILE A 92 4.57 11.23 9.15
CA ILE A 92 5.18 10.46 8.06
C ILE A 92 4.71 8.99 8.07
N ALA A 93 4.51 8.40 9.25
CA ALA A 93 3.94 7.05 9.39
C ALA A 93 2.50 6.99 8.84
N GLY A 94 1.64 7.96 9.19
CA GLY A 94 0.29 8.04 8.65
C GLY A 94 0.25 8.23 7.13
N ILE A 95 1.11 9.10 6.60
CA ILE A 95 1.27 9.27 5.15
C ILE A 95 1.74 7.98 4.48
N ALA A 96 2.71 7.28 5.07
CA ALA A 96 3.18 6.00 4.57
C ALA A 96 2.05 4.97 4.50
N SER A 97 1.26 4.84 5.57
CA SER A 97 0.10 3.94 5.62
C SER A 97 -0.96 4.30 4.59
N PHE A 98 -1.38 5.57 4.53
CA PHE A 98 -2.44 5.97 3.59
C PHE A 98 -2.01 5.93 2.12
N SER A 99 -0.70 6.05 1.85
CA SER A 99 -0.17 5.91 0.48
C SER A 99 -0.45 4.55 -0.13
N HIS A 100 -0.70 3.53 0.70
CA HIS A 100 -1.12 2.20 0.28
C HIS A 100 -2.40 2.26 -0.56
N PHE A 101 -3.48 2.77 0.02
CA PHE A 101 -4.78 2.90 -0.65
C PHE A 101 -4.69 3.72 -1.95
N LEU A 102 -3.92 4.83 -1.93
CA LEU A 102 -3.73 5.66 -3.11
C LEU A 102 -3.06 4.91 -4.26
N ALA A 103 -2.10 4.04 -3.95
CA ALA A 103 -1.39 3.25 -4.94
C ALA A 103 -2.21 2.03 -5.41
N ASP A 104 -3.16 1.58 -4.60
CA ASP A 104 -4.07 0.49 -4.91
C ASP A 104 -5.25 0.90 -5.77
N TRP A 105 -5.77 2.12 -5.60
CA TRP A 105 -6.89 2.62 -6.36
C TRP A 105 -6.76 2.39 -7.89
N PRO A 106 -5.65 2.72 -8.57
CA PRO A 106 -5.53 2.42 -9.99
C PRO A 106 -5.49 0.91 -10.27
N MET A 107 -4.95 0.09 -9.37
CA MET A 107 -4.72 -1.33 -9.59
C MET A 107 -5.97 -2.19 -9.42
N HIS A 108 -6.73 -1.94 -8.35
CA HIS A 108 -7.83 -2.77 -7.87
C HIS A 108 -9.04 -2.85 -8.80
N ASN A 109 -9.76 -3.98 -8.77
CA ASN A 109 -10.79 -4.36 -9.76
C ASN A 109 -12.21 -3.93 -9.36
N ASN A 110 -12.36 -2.65 -8.99
CA ASN A 110 -13.61 -2.09 -8.46
C ASN A 110 -14.11 -2.81 -7.18
N ASP A 111 -13.16 -3.16 -6.31
CA ASP A 111 -13.37 -3.90 -5.06
C ASP A 111 -13.03 -3.06 -3.80
N LEU A 112 -12.67 -1.77 -3.97
CA LEU A 112 -12.38 -0.86 -2.86
C LEU A 112 -13.62 -0.04 -2.48
N ALA A 113 -14.40 -0.49 -1.50
CA ALA A 113 -15.59 0.23 -1.05
C ALA A 113 -15.27 1.63 -0.49
N LEU A 114 -16.21 2.58 -0.53
CA LEU A 114 -16.02 3.89 0.14
C LEU A 114 -15.96 3.78 1.67
N PHE A 115 -16.75 2.88 2.23
CA PHE A 115 -16.81 2.52 3.65
C PHE A 115 -17.30 1.08 3.74
N PRO A 116 -17.21 0.41 4.90
CA PRO A 116 -17.60 -0.99 4.96
C PRO A 116 -19.07 -1.23 4.59
N HIS A 117 -19.30 -2.17 3.69
CA HIS A 117 -20.58 -2.51 3.07
C HIS A 117 -21.18 -1.41 2.17
N SER A 118 -20.35 -0.52 1.62
CA SER A 118 -20.83 0.50 0.69
C SER A 118 -21.22 -0.12 -0.65
N ASP A 119 -22.30 0.36 -1.26
CA ASP A 119 -22.62 0.02 -2.66
C ASP A 119 -21.65 0.70 -3.65
N TYR A 120 -20.94 1.75 -3.21
CA TYR A 120 -20.01 2.51 -4.04
C TYR A 120 -18.59 2.00 -3.87
N HIS A 121 -18.01 1.56 -4.99
CA HIS A 121 -16.67 1.01 -5.05
C HIS A 121 -15.76 1.88 -5.92
N LEU A 122 -14.47 1.81 -5.60
CA LEU A 122 -13.36 2.41 -6.30
C LEU A 122 -12.46 1.28 -6.82
N GLY A 123 -11.63 1.62 -7.81
CA GLY A 123 -10.75 0.67 -8.48
C GLY A 123 -10.81 0.87 -9.99
N MET A 124 -9.71 1.28 -10.61
CA MET A 124 -9.69 1.47 -12.07
C MET A 124 -9.56 0.16 -12.85
N GLY A 125 -9.25 -0.94 -12.16
CA GLY A 125 -9.21 -2.29 -12.72
C GLY A 125 -7.99 -2.57 -13.57
N LEU A 126 -6.85 -1.89 -13.33
CA LEU A 126 -5.66 -2.14 -14.14
C LEU A 126 -5.19 -3.59 -14.05
N TRP A 127 -5.37 -4.29 -12.92
CA TRP A 127 -5.06 -5.73 -12.83
C TRP A 127 -5.85 -6.55 -13.85
N ASN A 128 -7.17 -6.40 -13.89
CA ASN A 128 -8.01 -7.15 -14.82
C ASN A 128 -7.80 -6.70 -16.29
N GLN A 129 -7.63 -5.40 -16.53
CA GLN A 129 -7.50 -4.84 -17.88
C GLN A 129 -6.17 -5.20 -18.56
N PHE A 130 -5.07 -5.22 -17.81
CA PHE A 130 -3.72 -5.41 -18.37
C PHE A 130 -3.06 -6.72 -17.95
N GLY A 131 -3.57 -7.42 -16.94
CA GLY A 131 -3.02 -8.69 -16.45
C GLY A 131 -1.53 -8.58 -16.12
N ILE A 132 -0.70 -9.33 -16.87
CA ILE A 132 0.77 -9.28 -16.75
C ILE A 132 1.31 -7.86 -17.04
N GLY A 133 0.65 -7.09 -17.91
CA GLY A 133 1.02 -5.70 -18.19
C GLY A 133 0.97 -4.80 -16.95
N SER A 134 0.07 -5.05 -16.00
CA SER A 134 0.01 -4.32 -14.72
C SER A 134 1.25 -4.57 -13.86
N TRP A 135 1.84 -5.76 -13.97
CA TRP A 135 3.12 -6.12 -13.34
C TRP A 135 4.27 -5.28 -13.91
N VAL A 136 4.29 -5.08 -15.23
CA VAL A 136 5.29 -4.24 -15.90
C VAL A 136 5.13 -2.78 -15.48
N LEU A 137 3.90 -2.28 -15.41
CA LEU A 137 3.61 -0.92 -14.93
C LEU A 137 4.09 -0.72 -13.48
N GLU A 138 3.84 -1.69 -12.60
CA GLU A 138 4.36 -1.68 -11.24
C GLU A 138 5.89 -1.73 -11.19
N GLY A 139 6.53 -2.52 -12.05
CA GLY A 139 7.98 -2.58 -12.18
C GLY A 139 8.59 -1.24 -12.60
N ILE A 140 7.99 -0.57 -13.58
CA ILE A 140 8.39 0.78 -14.02
C ILE A 140 8.20 1.78 -12.88
N PHE A 141 7.03 1.78 -12.24
CA PHE A 141 6.73 2.64 -11.09
C PHE A 141 7.74 2.46 -9.96
N SER A 142 8.00 1.21 -9.58
CA SER A 142 8.99 0.83 -8.57
C SER A 142 10.39 1.32 -8.95
N THR A 143 10.81 1.10 -10.19
CA THR A 143 12.13 1.52 -10.69
C THR A 143 12.31 3.04 -10.62
N VAL A 144 11.30 3.81 -11.05
CA VAL A 144 11.33 5.28 -10.99
C VAL A 144 11.50 5.77 -9.55
N LEU A 145 10.74 5.22 -8.61
CA LEU A 145 10.83 5.59 -7.20
C LEU A 145 12.17 5.20 -6.56
N LEU A 146 12.72 4.04 -6.93
CA LEU A 146 14.03 3.60 -6.45
C LEU A 146 15.17 4.46 -7.03
N ILE A 147 15.10 4.85 -8.30
CA ILE A 147 16.05 5.81 -8.91
C ILE A 147 15.97 7.16 -8.18
N TYR A 148 14.76 7.63 -7.88
CA TYR A 148 14.56 8.85 -7.09
C TYR A 148 15.19 8.71 -5.70
N ALA A 149 14.90 7.63 -4.98
CA ALA A 149 15.45 7.35 -3.65
C ALA A 149 16.99 7.31 -3.68
N PHE A 150 17.56 6.56 -4.64
CA PHE A 150 18.99 6.45 -4.87
C PHE A 150 19.64 7.82 -5.12
N SER A 151 19.02 8.67 -5.95
CA SER A 151 19.52 10.02 -6.22
C SER A 151 19.61 10.88 -4.96
N LEU A 152 18.65 10.73 -4.03
CA LEU A 152 18.65 11.45 -2.76
C LEU A 152 19.69 10.91 -1.77
N PHE A 153 19.91 9.59 -1.73
CA PHE A 153 20.96 9.00 -0.89
C PHE A 153 22.35 9.42 -1.39
N ARG A 154 22.59 9.36 -2.70
CA ARG A 154 23.84 9.85 -3.31
C ARG A 154 24.13 11.32 -3.03
N LYS A 155 23.12 12.19 -3.10
CA LYS A 155 23.27 13.62 -2.74
C LYS A 155 23.69 13.85 -1.28
N ARG A 156 23.51 12.85 -0.41
CA ARG A 156 23.93 12.87 1.00
C ARG A 156 25.27 12.16 1.23
N GLY A 157 25.96 11.72 0.18
CA GLY A 157 27.23 11.00 0.30
C GLY A 157 27.11 9.58 0.85
N ILE A 158 25.91 8.99 0.82
CA ILE A 158 25.72 7.57 1.16
C ILE A 158 26.06 6.76 -0.08
N ASP A 159 27.13 5.97 0.00
CA ASP A 159 27.48 4.98 -1.01
C ASP A 159 26.66 3.70 -0.82
N LEU A 160 26.13 3.18 -1.92
CA LEU A 160 25.33 1.95 -1.96
C LEU A 160 25.98 0.90 -2.88
N THR A 161 27.19 1.19 -3.37
CA THR A 161 28.08 0.26 -4.08
C THR A 161 29.22 -0.19 -3.20
#